data_AF-A4G765-F1
#
_entry.id   AF-A4G765-F1
#
_cell.length_a   1.000
_cell.length_b   1.000
_cell.length_c   1.000
_cell.angle_alpha   90.00
_cell.angle_beta   90.00
_cell.angle_gamma   90.00
#
_symmetry.space_group_name_H-M   'P 1'
#
loop_
_entity.id
_entity.type
_entity.pdbx_description
1 polymer ?
#
loop_
_entity_poly.entity_id
_entity_poly.type
_entity_poly.pdbx_seq_one_letter_code
_entity_poly.pdbx_strand_id
1 'polypeptide(L)'
;MGLVFFLYGFLLLESCMEWALGVSLGTSSIEVFTSNEGIEHRRLEEIASDRLKVPRTTKPYRVLYEGSLSSWSLSDPGEYLAGVGIELPEGCLNRHEIFKFVDGGLTVQVPTLVLMQAFFKPSPILFPAAFKMAGPDLLAYVDYAQATPVVVIDDLAYIRHTRRCRENTAPNKPLEWLHLSKSAKNAMHSVYLGASNGTLRMSLPLGDFRIALHGPRVGNQVFATTATLIAMTIPAEDSVTGASETMIFHSMADPQRRATASAGGINIPLHADGTSSVTDQEWQMIEPILTPKFNAQKIIHSRRHLLDAILLKLSSGIWWAKVPTKGFSISDLSWTFRRWKTEGLFDQVLEVLNASRSNGPRVESITRIGNKPVMVGEKA
;
A
#
# COMPACT_ATOMS: atom_id res chain seq x y z
N MET A 1 39.97 27.08 -20.10
CA MET A 1 39.52 26.56 -18.80
C MET A 1 38.27 27.36 -18.43
N GLY A 2 37.08 26.82 -18.70
CA GLY A 2 35.82 27.55 -18.53
C GLY A 2 34.69 26.53 -18.49
N LEU A 3 34.06 26.42 -17.33
CA LEU A 3 33.08 25.40 -16.96
C LEU A 3 31.89 25.35 -17.94
N VAL A 4 31.65 24.16 -18.49
CA VAL A 4 30.36 23.79 -19.09
C VAL A 4 29.46 23.35 -17.94
N PHE A 5 28.56 24.22 -17.50
CA PHE A 5 27.45 23.85 -16.63
C PHE A 5 26.48 22.96 -17.43
N PHE A 6 26.43 21.67 -17.08
CA PHE A 6 25.40 20.75 -17.55
C PHE A 6 24.06 21.13 -16.88
N LEU A 7 23.25 21.89 -17.60
CA LEU A 7 21.82 22.01 -17.36
C LEU A 7 21.14 20.70 -17.76
N TYR A 8 21.02 19.76 -16.81
CA TYR A 8 20.02 18.70 -16.92
C TYR A 8 18.65 19.33 -16.64
N GLY A 9 17.99 19.75 -17.72
CA GLY A 9 16.61 20.22 -17.70
C GLY A 9 15.67 19.11 -17.24
N PHE A 10 15.31 19.14 -15.97
CA PHE A 10 14.08 18.51 -15.47
C PHE A 10 12.92 19.28 -16.10
N LEU A 11 12.30 18.71 -17.13
CA LEU A 11 10.93 19.06 -17.52
C LEU A 11 9.99 18.59 -16.41
N LEU A 12 9.96 19.34 -15.30
CA LEU A 12 8.86 19.32 -14.36
C LEU A 12 7.72 20.02 -15.10
N LEU A 13 6.71 19.26 -15.54
CA LEU A 13 5.38 19.84 -15.69
C LEU A 13 5.11 20.61 -14.39
N GLU A 14 4.68 21.87 -14.51
CA GLU A 14 4.27 22.73 -13.38
C GLU A 14 3.08 22.08 -12.66
N SER A 15 3.36 21.04 -11.87
CA SER A 15 2.40 20.42 -11.00
C SER A 15 2.23 21.33 -9.81
N CYS A 16 1.02 21.85 -9.61
CA CYS A 16 0.62 22.60 -8.43
C CYS A 16 1.10 21.85 -7.17
N MET A 17 1.99 22.49 -6.40
CA MET A 17 2.57 21.91 -5.20
C MET A 17 1.70 22.26 -4.00
N GLU A 18 1.40 21.26 -3.17
CA GLU A 18 0.55 21.42 -1.99
C GLU A 18 1.34 21.14 -0.71
N TRP A 19 1.15 21.99 0.31
CA TRP A 19 1.69 21.80 1.66
C TRP A 19 0.65 22.07 2.74
N ALA A 20 0.61 21.23 3.78
CA ALA A 20 -0.28 21.45 4.92
C ALA A 20 0.36 22.44 5.88
N LEU A 21 -0.27 23.59 6.10
CA LEU A 21 0.24 24.58 7.05
C LEU A 21 -0.16 24.25 8.48
N GLY A 22 -1.37 23.78 8.70
CA GLY A 22 -1.92 23.57 10.02
C GLY A 22 -3.40 23.19 9.96
N VAL A 23 -4.03 23.16 11.13
CA VAL A 23 -5.49 22.98 11.23
C VAL A 23 -6.12 24.36 11.38
N SER A 24 -7.22 24.61 10.67
CA SER A 24 -7.95 25.87 10.78
C SER A 24 -8.86 25.84 12.00
N LEU A 25 -8.66 26.78 12.93
CA LEU A 25 -9.40 26.85 14.19
C LEU A 25 -10.91 26.98 13.96
N GLY A 26 -11.70 26.19 14.69
CA GLY A 26 -13.17 26.21 14.60
C GLY A 26 -13.74 25.52 13.36
N THR A 27 -12.90 25.01 12.45
CA THR A 27 -13.32 24.25 11.28
C THR A 27 -12.67 22.87 11.30
N SER A 28 -13.39 21.81 10.91
CA SER A 28 -12.77 20.48 10.71
C SER A 28 -12.01 20.43 9.38
N SER A 29 -11.08 21.37 9.16
CA SER A 29 -10.34 21.54 7.92
C SER A 29 -8.85 21.79 8.15
N ILE A 30 -8.03 21.43 7.17
CA ILE A 30 -6.59 21.68 7.10
C ILE A 30 -6.37 22.87 6.18
N GLU A 31 -5.56 23.82 6.64
CA GLU A 31 -5.04 24.91 5.80
C GLU A 31 -3.97 24.34 4.88
N VAL A 32 -4.18 24.45 3.57
CA VAL A 32 -3.28 23.94 2.55
C VAL A 32 -2.76 25.12 1.74
N PHE A 33 -1.44 25.29 1.73
CA PHE A 33 -0.79 26.18 0.80
C PHE A 33 -0.67 25.50 -0.57
N THR A 34 -1.04 26.23 -1.61
CA THR A 34 -0.86 25.86 -3.01
C THR A 34 0.04 26.90 -3.70
N SER A 35 0.97 26.45 -4.52
CA SER A 35 1.90 27.36 -5.23
C SER A 35 1.19 28.36 -6.15
N ASN A 36 -0.03 28.05 -6.61
CA ASN A 36 -0.74 28.82 -7.63
C ASN A 36 -1.97 29.57 -7.10
N GLU A 37 -2.62 29.07 -6.05
CA GLU A 37 -3.93 29.56 -5.59
C GLU A 37 -3.90 30.15 -4.17
N GLY A 38 -2.74 30.11 -3.51
CA GLY A 38 -2.57 30.63 -2.14
C GLY A 38 -3.00 29.62 -1.09
N ILE A 39 -3.57 30.10 0.02
CA ILE A 39 -4.02 29.27 1.14
C ILE A 39 -5.48 28.91 0.94
N GLU A 40 -5.79 27.62 0.91
CA GLU A 40 -7.15 27.07 0.86
C GLU A 40 -7.45 26.21 2.10
N HIS A 41 -8.73 25.98 2.38
CA HIS A 41 -9.18 25.12 3.47
C HIS A 41 -9.75 23.82 2.90
N ARG A 42 -9.08 22.69 3.17
CA ARG A 42 -9.54 21.37 2.73
C ARG A 42 -10.13 20.56 3.86
N ARG A 43 -11.22 19.85 3.58
CA ARG A 43 -11.86 18.99 4.60
C ARG A 43 -10.97 17.78 4.92
N LEU A 44 -11.05 17.29 6.14
CA LEU A 44 -10.27 16.12 6.57
C LEU A 44 -10.57 14.88 5.72
N GLU A 45 -11.82 14.72 5.28
CA GLU A 45 -12.26 13.62 4.42
C GLU A 45 -11.65 13.69 3.00
N GLU A 46 -11.45 14.90 2.48
CA GLU A 46 -10.79 15.14 1.18
C GLU A 46 -9.30 14.80 1.30
N ILE A 47 -8.63 15.28 2.35
CA ILE A 47 -7.21 14.97 2.61
C ILE A 47 -6.98 13.47 2.82
N ALA A 48 -7.93 12.80 3.48
CA ALA A 48 -7.88 11.35 3.68
C ALA A 48 -7.99 10.56 2.37
N SER A 49 -8.69 11.09 1.37
CA SER A 49 -9.00 10.41 0.11
C SER A 49 -7.98 10.74 -0.98
N ASP A 50 -7.72 12.03 -1.22
CA ASP A 50 -6.96 12.49 -2.38
C ASP A 50 -5.46 12.67 -2.13
N ARG A 51 -5.03 12.64 -0.86
CA ARG A 51 -3.67 12.99 -0.41
C ARG A 51 -3.22 14.38 -0.92
N LEU A 52 -2.22 14.96 -0.27
CA LEU A 52 -1.64 16.20 -0.76
C LEU A 52 -0.79 15.94 -2.00
N LYS A 53 -0.84 16.87 -2.96
CA LYS A 53 0.03 16.89 -4.15
C LYS A 53 1.41 17.47 -3.82
N VAL A 54 2.08 16.88 -2.84
CA VAL A 54 3.48 17.18 -2.53
C VAL A 54 4.35 16.73 -3.71
N PRO A 55 5.46 17.44 -4.04
CA PRO A 55 6.35 17.08 -5.14
C PRO A 55 6.71 15.59 -5.16
N ARG A 56 6.36 14.92 -6.26
CA ARG A 56 6.70 13.51 -6.47
C ARG A 56 7.77 13.43 -7.55
N THR A 57 8.87 12.74 -7.25
CA THR A 57 9.83 12.37 -8.29
C THR A 57 9.26 11.23 -9.12
N THR A 58 9.67 11.14 -10.40
CA THR A 58 9.26 10.04 -11.29
C THR A 58 9.70 8.66 -10.75
N LYS A 59 10.76 8.63 -9.93
CA LYS A 59 11.26 7.46 -9.22
C LYS A 59 11.49 7.84 -7.75
N PRO A 60 10.50 7.65 -6.87
CA PRO A 60 10.67 7.95 -5.46
C PRO A 60 11.69 6.98 -4.84
N TYR A 61 12.56 7.51 -3.99
CA TYR A 61 13.47 6.69 -3.21
C TYR A 61 12.68 6.02 -2.08
N ARG A 62 12.90 4.71 -1.87
CA ARG A 62 12.22 3.93 -0.84
C ARG A 62 13.17 3.69 0.33
N VAL A 63 12.73 4.04 1.54
CA VAL A 63 13.39 3.68 2.79
C VAL A 63 12.48 2.70 3.53
N LEU A 64 13.06 1.62 4.06
CA LEU A 64 12.37 0.71 4.95
C LEU A 64 12.91 0.94 6.37
N TYR A 65 12.09 1.54 7.21
CA TYR A 65 12.40 1.75 8.61
C TYR A 65 11.97 0.53 9.43
N GLU A 66 12.87 0.01 10.27
CA GLU A 66 12.63 -1.06 11.23
C GLU A 66 13.21 -0.65 12.59
N GLY A 67 12.34 -0.45 13.59
CA GLY A 67 12.76 -0.12 14.96
C GLY A 67 11.78 0.77 15.72
N SER A 68 12.25 1.31 16.85
CA SER A 68 11.44 2.14 17.73
C SER A 68 11.42 3.61 17.33
N LEU A 69 10.20 4.15 17.15
CA LEU A 69 9.96 5.56 16.85
C LEU A 69 10.45 6.52 17.95
N SER A 70 10.75 6.01 19.15
CA SER A 70 11.38 6.80 20.23
C SER A 70 12.75 7.36 19.84
N SER A 71 13.42 6.76 18.85
CA SER A 71 14.68 7.25 18.28
C SER A 71 14.51 8.46 17.36
N TRP A 72 13.28 8.81 16.98
CA TRP A 72 12.99 9.93 16.09
C TRP A 72 13.00 11.23 16.88
N SER A 73 13.43 12.31 16.23
CA SER A 73 13.46 13.65 16.82
C SER A 73 12.70 14.63 15.93
N LEU A 74 12.31 15.79 16.48
CA LEU A 74 11.74 16.86 15.67
C LEU A 74 12.83 17.48 14.77
N SER A 75 12.45 17.81 13.54
CA SER A 75 13.26 18.53 12.57
C SER A 75 12.73 19.94 12.37
N ASP A 76 13.60 20.84 11.91
CA ASP A 76 13.18 22.14 11.43
C ASP A 76 12.33 21.96 10.15
N PRO A 77 11.08 22.46 10.10
CA PRO A 77 10.28 22.34 8.91
C PRO A 77 10.86 23.08 7.69
N GLY A 78 11.66 24.13 7.91
CA GLY A 78 12.35 24.84 6.84
C GLY A 78 13.27 23.93 6.02
N GLU A 79 14.01 23.03 6.68
CA GLU A 79 14.87 22.04 6.01
C GLU A 79 14.07 21.11 5.09
N TYR A 80 12.90 20.64 5.53
CA TYR A 80 12.06 19.78 4.72
C TYR A 80 11.51 20.53 3.51
N LEU A 81 10.93 21.72 3.74
CA LEU A 81 10.32 22.55 2.71
C LEU A 81 11.33 22.90 1.61
N ALA A 82 12.52 23.35 2.00
CA ALA A 82 13.63 23.58 1.07
C ALA A 82 14.02 22.30 0.31
N GLY A 83 14.06 21.16 1.01
CA GLY A 83 14.38 19.86 0.43
C GLY A 83 13.40 19.34 -0.61
N VAL A 84 12.12 19.72 -0.50
CA VAL A 84 11.08 19.40 -1.50
C VAL A 84 10.83 20.53 -2.50
N GLY A 85 11.56 21.66 -2.39
CA GLY A 85 11.42 22.81 -3.30
C GLY A 85 10.15 23.63 -3.07
N ILE A 86 9.65 23.69 -1.83
CA ILE A 86 8.50 24.52 -1.46
C ILE A 86 9.01 25.74 -0.69
N GLU A 87 8.68 26.93 -1.19
CA GLU A 87 8.91 28.20 -0.50
C GLU A 87 7.57 28.76 -0.03
N LEU A 88 7.44 29.03 1.27
CA LEU A 88 6.23 29.63 1.83
C LEU A 88 6.29 31.15 1.69
N PRO A 89 5.15 31.81 1.38
CA PRO A 89 5.08 33.27 1.34
C PRO A 89 5.47 33.92 2.68
N GLU A 90 5.96 35.15 2.64
CA GLU A 90 6.27 35.92 3.85
C GLU A 90 5.03 36.05 4.76
N GLY A 91 5.21 35.85 6.07
CA GLY A 91 4.13 35.86 7.05
C GLY A 91 3.30 34.56 7.13
N CYS A 92 3.53 33.59 6.23
CA CYS A 92 2.86 32.29 6.29
C CYS A 92 3.47 31.41 7.39
N LEU A 93 2.73 31.23 8.48
CA LEU A 93 3.20 30.43 9.62
C LEU A 93 2.99 28.93 9.38
N ASN A 94 4.08 28.18 9.23
CA ASN A 94 4.03 26.72 9.22
C ASN A 94 3.83 26.17 10.65
N ARG A 95 2.74 25.45 10.86
CA ARG A 95 2.35 24.78 12.12
C ARG A 95 2.32 23.27 11.97
N HIS A 96 3.07 22.75 10.99
CA HIS A 96 3.18 21.33 10.69
C HIS A 96 4.52 20.78 11.17
N GLU A 97 4.47 19.88 12.15
CA GLU A 97 5.65 19.20 12.68
C GLU A 97 6.22 18.18 11.69
N ILE A 98 7.54 18.01 11.76
CA ILE A 98 8.29 17.08 10.94
C ILE A 98 9.24 16.31 11.85
N PHE A 99 9.20 14.98 11.74
CA PHE A 99 10.14 14.11 12.44
C PHE A 99 11.34 13.80 11.57
N LYS A 100 12.47 13.47 12.18
CA LYS A 100 13.64 12.92 11.52
C LYS A 100 14.25 11.76 12.26
N PHE A 101 14.88 10.87 11.51
CA PHE A 101 15.76 9.83 12.01
C PHE A 101 16.93 9.63 11.06
N VAL A 102 17.97 8.94 11.52
CA VAL A 102 19.14 8.57 10.72
C VAL A 102 19.21 7.06 10.60
N ASP A 103 19.35 6.56 9.37
CA ASP A 103 19.51 5.14 9.07
C ASP A 103 20.57 4.94 8.00
N GLY A 104 21.61 4.15 8.28
CA GLY A 104 22.71 3.92 7.34
C GLY A 104 23.41 5.21 6.86
N GLY A 105 23.45 6.24 7.70
CA GLY A 105 23.97 7.57 7.36
C GLY A 105 22.97 8.45 6.59
N LEU A 106 21.83 7.92 6.15
CA LEU A 106 20.78 8.68 5.48
C LEU A 106 19.89 9.38 6.51
N THR A 107 19.71 10.69 6.38
CA THR A 107 18.73 11.42 7.20
C THR A 107 17.38 11.38 6.52
N VAL A 108 16.35 10.90 7.21
CA VAL A 108 15.00 10.79 6.65
C VAL A 108 14.10 11.72 7.42
N GLN A 109 13.42 12.61 6.72
CA GLN A 109 12.48 13.57 7.27
C GLN A 109 11.04 13.14 6.92
N VAL A 110 10.15 13.14 7.90
CA VAL A 110 8.80 12.60 7.78
C VAL A 110 7.79 13.58 8.40
N PRO A 111 6.97 14.27 7.59
CA PRO A 111 5.93 15.14 8.11
C PRO A 111 4.91 14.36 8.93
N THR A 112 4.41 14.95 10.01
CA THR A 112 3.44 14.31 10.90
C THR A 112 2.19 13.84 10.15
N LEU A 113 1.75 14.57 9.12
CA LEU A 113 0.56 14.25 8.34
C LEU A 113 0.76 12.97 7.53
N VAL A 114 1.99 12.73 7.06
CA VAL A 114 2.36 11.50 6.35
C VAL A 114 2.28 10.29 7.29
N LEU A 115 2.68 10.45 8.55
CA LEU A 115 2.50 9.41 9.58
C LEU A 115 1.03 9.19 9.94
N MET A 116 0.27 10.25 10.17
CA MET A 116 -1.18 10.17 10.46
C MET A 116 -1.92 9.41 9.36
N GLN A 117 -1.62 9.68 8.08
CA GLN A 117 -2.19 8.96 6.94
C GLN A 117 -1.78 7.49 6.87
N ALA A 118 -0.61 7.12 7.39
CA ALA A 118 -0.15 5.75 7.45
C ALA A 118 -0.78 4.98 8.61
N PHE A 119 -0.92 5.63 9.78
CA PHE A 119 -1.38 5.02 11.02
C PHE A 119 -2.91 4.91 11.08
N PHE A 120 -3.63 5.92 10.60
CA PHE A 120 -5.08 5.99 10.72
C PHE A 120 -5.78 5.46 9.47
N LYS A 121 -5.54 4.18 9.15
CA LYS A 121 -6.24 3.48 8.06
C LYS A 121 -7.46 2.69 8.56
N PRO A 122 -8.52 2.51 7.76
CA PRO A 122 -8.76 3.17 6.48
C PRO A 122 -8.94 4.69 6.65
N SER A 123 -8.22 5.47 5.85
CA SER A 123 -8.13 6.92 6.02
C SER A 123 -9.48 7.63 5.94
N PRO A 124 -10.46 7.29 5.08
CA PRO A 124 -11.67 8.10 4.97
C PRO A 124 -12.55 8.14 6.23
N ILE A 125 -12.30 7.23 7.20
CA ILE A 125 -13.07 7.14 8.44
C ILE A 125 -12.17 7.41 9.65
N LEU A 126 -11.07 6.67 9.76
CA LEU A 126 -10.22 6.74 10.95
C LEU A 126 -9.37 8.02 11.00
N PHE A 127 -8.92 8.53 9.84
CA PHE A 127 -8.13 9.76 9.80
C PHE A 127 -8.93 10.97 10.28
N PRO A 128 -10.15 11.29 9.77
CA PRO A 128 -10.96 12.38 10.32
C PRO A 128 -11.32 12.19 11.80
N ALA A 129 -11.51 10.94 12.25
CA ALA A 129 -11.82 10.64 13.65
C ALA A 129 -10.69 11.05 14.60
N ALA A 130 -9.42 10.95 14.20
CA ALA A 130 -8.28 11.35 15.02
C ALA A 130 -8.25 12.86 15.36
N PHE A 131 -8.98 13.69 14.59
CA PHE A 131 -9.09 15.14 14.80
C PHE A 131 -10.31 15.53 15.65
N LYS A 132 -11.08 14.56 16.17
CA LYS A 132 -12.29 14.80 16.96
C LYS A 132 -12.10 14.31 18.40
N MET A 133 -12.75 15.01 19.33
CA MET A 133 -12.84 14.55 20.71
C MET A 133 -13.57 13.20 20.76
N ALA A 134 -12.97 12.20 21.41
CA ALA A 134 -13.46 10.82 21.49
C ALA A 134 -13.65 10.09 20.14
N GLY A 135 -13.16 10.63 19.02
CA GLY A 135 -13.37 10.05 17.68
C GLY A 135 -13.16 8.54 17.55
N PRO A 136 -12.00 7.97 17.94
CA PRO A 136 -11.76 6.52 17.89
C PRO A 136 -12.61 5.68 18.85
N ASP A 137 -12.99 6.26 19.99
CA ASP A 137 -13.84 5.59 20.99
C ASP A 137 -15.30 5.49 20.49
N LEU A 138 -15.69 6.33 19.51
CA LEU A 138 -16.96 6.19 18.79
C LEU A 138 -16.93 5.08 17.73
N LEU A 139 -15.74 4.62 17.32
CA LEU A 139 -15.59 3.58 16.29
C LEU A 139 -15.51 2.17 16.89
N ALA A 140 -14.89 2.06 18.06
CA ALA A 140 -14.69 0.80 18.76
C ALA A 140 -14.45 1.03 20.26
N TYR A 141 -14.59 -0.04 21.03
CA TYR A 141 -14.25 -0.09 22.46
C TYR A 141 -13.54 -1.40 22.81
N VAL A 142 -12.92 -1.44 23.99
CA VAL A 142 -12.31 -2.67 24.53
C VAL A 142 -13.30 -3.35 25.46
N ASP A 143 -13.65 -4.59 25.16
CA ASP A 143 -14.44 -5.46 26.03
C ASP A 143 -13.51 -6.19 27.03
N TYR A 144 -13.62 -5.78 28.28
CA TYR A 144 -12.88 -6.36 29.41
C TYR A 144 -13.61 -7.53 30.09
N ALA A 145 -14.82 -7.90 29.63
CA ALA A 145 -15.53 -9.05 30.18
C ALA A 145 -14.88 -10.39 29.78
N GLN A 146 -14.04 -10.38 28.74
CA GLN A 146 -13.28 -11.53 28.27
C GLN A 146 -11.98 -11.72 29.06
N ALA A 147 -11.51 -12.97 29.17
CA ALA A 147 -10.24 -13.29 29.86
C ALA A 147 -9.03 -12.58 29.24
N THR A 148 -9.07 -12.33 27.93
CA THR A 148 -8.15 -11.43 27.22
C THR A 148 -8.98 -10.31 26.62
N PRO A 149 -8.66 -9.02 26.87
CA PRO A 149 -9.41 -7.90 26.33
C PRO A 149 -9.54 -7.98 24.80
N VAL A 150 -10.75 -7.78 24.29
CA VAL A 150 -11.04 -7.83 22.84
C VAL A 150 -11.55 -6.48 22.38
N VAL A 151 -11.09 -6.01 21.22
CA VAL A 151 -11.62 -4.78 20.61
C VAL A 151 -12.90 -5.10 19.84
N VAL A 152 -13.99 -4.45 20.22
CA VAL A 152 -15.30 -4.55 19.58
C VAL A 152 -15.53 -3.29 18.74
N ILE A 153 -15.84 -3.49 17.45
CA ILE A 153 -16.13 -2.40 16.51
C ILE A 153 -17.63 -2.17 16.47
N ASP A 154 -18.06 -0.96 16.81
CA ASP A 154 -19.48 -0.60 16.94
C ASP A 154 -19.97 0.36 15.83
N ASP A 155 -19.06 0.86 14.98
CA ASP A 155 -19.43 1.77 13.90
C ASP A 155 -19.78 1.05 12.58
N LEU A 156 -21.05 1.14 12.18
CA LEU A 156 -21.57 0.55 10.94
C LEU A 156 -20.92 1.12 9.68
N ALA A 157 -20.50 2.39 9.67
CA ALA A 157 -19.86 2.98 8.50
C ALA A 157 -18.45 2.42 8.31
N TYR A 158 -17.69 2.25 9.40
CA TYR A 158 -16.40 1.58 9.45
C TYR A 158 -16.51 0.14 8.96
N ILE A 159 -17.48 -0.62 9.48
CA ILE A 159 -17.72 -2.01 9.07
C ILE A 159 -18.08 -2.10 7.58
N ARG A 160 -18.92 -1.20 7.07
CA ARG A 160 -19.30 -1.19 5.65
C ARG A 160 -18.11 -0.84 4.74
N HIS A 161 -17.30 0.12 5.14
CA HIS A 161 -16.14 0.56 4.36
C HIS A 161 -15.07 -0.53 4.29
N THR A 162 -14.72 -1.11 5.44
CA THR A 162 -13.72 -2.19 5.52
C THR A 162 -14.11 -3.42 4.72
N ARG A 163 -15.41 -3.79 4.69
CA ARG A 163 -15.91 -4.89 3.83
C ARG A 163 -15.75 -4.64 2.34
N ARG A 164 -15.74 -3.37 1.89
CA ARG A 164 -15.58 -3.00 0.47
C ARG A 164 -14.11 -2.89 0.04
N CYS A 165 -13.22 -2.58 0.99
CA CYS A 165 -11.78 -2.47 0.73
C CYS A 165 -11.13 -3.85 0.56
N ARG A 166 -11.00 -4.29 -0.70
CA ARG A 166 -10.34 -5.57 -1.06
C ARG A 166 -8.85 -5.63 -0.72
N GLU A 167 -8.20 -4.51 -0.43
CA GLU A 167 -6.75 -4.42 -0.27
C GLU A 167 -6.23 -4.68 1.14
N ASN A 168 -7.09 -4.68 2.16
CA ASN A 168 -6.66 -4.90 3.54
C ASN A 168 -6.91 -6.35 3.96
N THR A 169 -5.85 -7.14 4.14
CA THR A 169 -5.94 -8.47 4.75
C THR A 169 -6.42 -8.44 6.19
N ALA A 170 -6.34 -7.29 6.86
CA ALA A 170 -6.73 -7.14 8.25
C ALA A 170 -7.28 -5.72 8.51
N PRO A 171 -8.48 -5.41 8.00
CA PRO A 171 -8.98 -4.03 7.93
C PRO A 171 -9.29 -3.41 9.30
N ASN A 172 -9.36 -4.25 10.34
CA ASN A 172 -9.62 -3.84 11.72
C ASN A 172 -8.33 -3.59 12.52
N LYS A 173 -7.16 -4.07 12.04
CA LYS A 173 -5.90 -3.99 12.78
C LYS A 173 -5.51 -2.58 13.21
N PRO A 174 -5.71 -1.52 12.41
CA PRO A 174 -5.43 -0.16 12.87
C PRO A 174 -6.26 0.24 14.09
N LEU A 175 -7.54 -0.10 14.10
CA LEU A 175 -8.42 0.23 15.20
C LEU A 175 -8.16 -0.67 16.41
N GLU A 176 -7.88 -1.95 16.20
CA GLU A 176 -7.42 -2.86 17.25
C GLU A 176 -6.14 -2.32 17.91
N TRP A 177 -5.15 -1.92 17.12
CA TRP A 177 -3.90 -1.35 17.61
C TRP A 177 -4.14 -0.12 18.49
N LEU A 178 -4.94 0.85 18.01
CA LEU A 178 -5.22 2.09 18.73
C LEU A 178 -5.91 1.85 20.08
N HIS A 179 -6.66 0.75 20.21
CA HIS A 179 -7.38 0.40 21.44
C HIS A 179 -6.58 -0.52 22.37
N LEU A 180 -5.68 -1.34 21.82
CA LEU A 180 -4.84 -2.25 22.60
C LEU A 180 -3.53 -1.60 23.06
N SER A 181 -3.05 -0.54 22.41
CA SER A 181 -1.83 0.18 22.79
C SER A 181 -2.16 1.51 23.48
N LYS A 182 -1.71 1.68 24.73
CA LYS A 182 -1.90 2.92 25.51
C LYS A 182 -1.21 4.09 24.81
N SER A 183 0.01 3.91 24.33
CA SER A 183 0.77 4.94 23.63
C SER A 183 0.18 5.29 22.26
N ALA A 184 -0.42 4.35 21.54
CA ALA A 184 -1.13 4.62 20.29
C ALA A 184 -2.41 5.43 20.53
N LYS A 185 -3.14 5.12 21.61
CA LYS A 185 -4.27 5.94 22.05
C LYS A 185 -3.83 7.37 22.41
N ASN A 186 -2.70 7.52 23.11
CA ASN A 186 -2.11 8.82 23.42
C ASN A 186 -1.64 9.58 22.17
N ALA A 187 -1.00 8.88 21.22
CA ALA A 187 -0.59 9.41 19.93
C ALA A 187 -1.78 10.02 19.20
N MET A 188 -2.88 9.28 19.09
CA MET A 188 -4.09 9.79 18.48
C MET A 188 -4.72 10.95 19.27
N HIS A 189 -4.77 10.89 20.59
CA HIS A 189 -5.28 11.99 21.39
C HIS A 189 -4.46 13.28 21.19
N SER A 190 -3.14 13.15 21.02
CA SER A 190 -2.26 14.28 20.75
C SER A 190 -2.52 14.95 19.39
N VAL A 191 -3.08 14.21 18.41
CA VAL A 191 -3.54 14.76 17.12
C VAL A 191 -4.69 15.71 17.35
N TYR A 192 -5.70 15.28 18.11
CA TYR A 192 -6.83 16.14 18.49
C TYR A 192 -6.36 17.38 19.28
N LEU A 193 -5.47 17.21 20.25
CA LEU A 193 -4.91 18.34 21.00
C LEU A 193 -4.12 19.30 20.10
N GLY A 194 -3.35 18.76 19.16
CA GLY A 194 -2.64 19.55 18.15
C GLY A 194 -3.60 20.35 17.27
N ALA A 195 -4.60 19.67 16.72
CA ALA A 195 -5.61 20.24 15.86
C ALA A 195 -6.42 21.35 16.56
N SER A 196 -6.76 21.16 17.84
CA SER A 196 -7.46 22.15 18.66
C SER A 196 -6.64 23.43 18.88
N ASN A 197 -5.32 23.34 18.75
CA ASN A 197 -4.38 24.48 18.79
C ASN A 197 -3.95 24.96 17.39
N GLY A 198 -4.60 24.46 16.33
CA GLY A 198 -4.30 24.83 14.95
C GLY A 198 -3.00 24.24 14.38
N THR A 199 -2.46 23.20 15.02
CA THR A 199 -1.18 22.57 14.65
C THR A 199 -1.39 21.15 14.11
N LEU A 200 -0.52 20.72 13.19
CA LEU A 200 -0.42 19.33 12.72
C LEU A 200 0.73 18.63 13.46
N ARG A 201 0.40 18.06 14.63
CA ARG A 201 1.35 17.38 15.53
C ARG A 201 0.81 16.04 16.02
N MET A 202 1.71 15.15 16.42
CA MET A 202 1.39 13.84 16.99
C MET A 202 2.55 13.34 17.84
N SER A 203 2.30 12.88 19.07
CA SER A 203 3.30 12.13 19.82
C SER A 203 3.49 10.75 19.20
N LEU A 204 4.75 10.30 19.07
CA LEU A 204 5.03 9.00 18.48
C LEU A 204 4.69 7.86 19.47
N PRO A 205 3.95 6.82 19.03
CA PRO A 205 3.63 5.68 19.87
C PRO A 205 4.87 4.83 20.16
N LEU A 206 4.82 4.09 21.28
CA LEU A 206 5.82 3.10 21.67
C LEU A 206 5.67 1.82 20.85
N GLY A 207 6.74 1.04 20.82
CA GLY A 207 6.84 -0.24 20.12
C GLY A 207 7.86 -0.23 19.00
N ASP A 208 7.94 -1.37 18.33
CA ASP A 208 8.81 -1.59 17.17
C ASP A 208 7.98 -1.55 15.90
N PHE A 209 8.39 -0.72 14.95
CA PHE A 209 7.63 -0.43 13.75
C PHE A 209 8.39 -0.86 12.52
N ARG A 210 7.66 -1.38 11.54
CA ARG A 210 8.11 -1.58 10.17
C ARG A 210 7.34 -0.66 9.25
N ILE A 211 8.01 0.36 8.70
CA ILE A 211 7.37 1.40 7.89
C ILE A 211 8.12 1.55 6.56
N ALA A 212 7.40 1.48 5.44
CA ALA A 212 7.95 1.87 4.15
C ALA A 212 7.66 3.35 3.88
N LEU A 213 8.72 4.14 3.74
CA LEU A 213 8.70 5.56 3.43
C LEU A 213 9.12 5.76 1.98
N HIS A 214 8.46 6.68 1.28
CA HIS A 214 8.85 7.04 -0.09
C HIS A 214 8.89 8.56 -0.26
N GLY A 215 9.87 9.04 -1.02
CA GLY A 215 9.98 10.46 -1.34
C GLY A 215 11.20 10.81 -2.20
N PRO A 216 11.37 12.10 -2.56
CA PRO A 216 12.60 12.59 -3.17
C PRO A 216 13.80 12.35 -2.25
N ARG A 217 14.94 12.05 -2.88
CA ARG A 217 16.25 12.02 -2.24
C ARG A 217 17.10 13.15 -2.76
N VAL A 218 17.65 13.97 -1.86
CA VAL A 218 18.59 15.05 -2.19
C VAL A 218 19.86 14.80 -1.37
N GLY A 219 20.94 14.43 -2.05
CA GLY A 219 22.18 14.01 -1.40
C GLY A 219 21.97 12.85 -0.43
N ASN A 220 22.23 13.12 0.85
CA ASN A 220 22.09 12.14 1.94
C ASN A 220 20.81 12.33 2.77
N GLN A 221 19.82 13.03 2.20
CA GLN A 221 18.52 13.25 2.82
C GLN A 221 17.39 12.66 1.98
N VAL A 222 16.36 12.14 2.66
CA VAL A 222 15.09 11.70 2.05
C VAL A 222 13.94 12.45 2.70
N PHE A 223 13.07 13.04 1.89
CA PHE A 223 11.91 13.78 2.35
C PHE A 223 10.65 12.95 2.08
N ALA A 224 10.17 12.25 3.10
CA ALA A 224 9.07 11.30 2.95
C ALA A 224 7.76 12.03 2.62
N THR A 225 7.21 11.75 1.44
CA THR A 225 5.91 12.28 0.99
C THR A 225 4.80 11.25 1.19
N THR A 226 5.16 9.98 1.38
CA THR A 226 4.23 8.90 1.69
C THR A 226 4.85 7.92 2.67
N ALA A 227 4.00 7.36 3.54
CA ALA A 227 4.35 6.29 4.45
C ALA A 227 3.34 5.15 4.34
N THR A 228 3.80 3.94 4.56
CA THR A 228 2.97 2.75 4.68
C THR A 228 3.42 1.98 5.91
N LEU A 229 2.56 1.92 6.92
CA LEU A 229 2.74 1.03 8.06
C LEU A 229 2.58 -0.41 7.57
N ILE A 230 3.61 -1.21 7.75
CA ILE A 230 3.67 -2.59 7.29
C ILE A 230 3.32 -3.55 8.42
N ALA A 231 4.00 -3.38 9.55
CA ALA A 231 3.82 -4.16 10.76
C ALA A 231 4.25 -3.32 11.97
N MET A 232 3.78 -3.69 13.16
CA MET A 232 4.31 -3.16 14.40
C MET A 232 4.14 -4.16 15.54
N THR A 233 4.95 -4.02 16.59
CA THR A 233 4.85 -4.81 17.81
C THR A 233 4.57 -3.89 18.99
N ILE A 234 3.44 -4.14 19.66
CA ILE A 234 3.05 -3.49 20.91
C ILE A 234 3.83 -4.17 22.04
N PRO A 235 4.66 -3.45 22.80
CA PRO A 235 5.36 -4.03 23.93
C PRO A 235 4.38 -4.28 25.09
N ALA A 236 4.66 -5.26 25.95
CA ALA A 236 3.73 -5.76 26.97
C ALA A 236 3.29 -4.67 27.96
N GLU A 237 4.19 -3.75 28.31
CA GLU A 237 3.94 -2.61 29.20
C GLU A 237 2.94 -1.59 28.60
N ASP A 238 2.95 -1.45 27.28
CA ASP A 238 2.08 -0.55 26.54
C ASP A 238 0.75 -1.20 26.15
N SER A 239 0.72 -2.53 26.13
CA SER A 239 -0.47 -3.30 25.84
C SER A 239 -1.48 -3.25 26.99
N VAL A 240 -2.76 -3.16 26.62
CA VAL A 240 -3.91 -3.32 27.53
C VAL A 240 -4.11 -4.78 27.93
N THR A 241 -3.67 -5.74 27.11
CA THR A 241 -3.74 -7.18 27.42
C THR A 241 -2.62 -7.63 28.37
N GLY A 242 -1.59 -6.80 28.56
CA GLY A 242 -0.37 -7.14 29.31
C GLY A 242 0.56 -8.11 28.57
N ALA A 243 0.27 -8.43 27.31
CA ALA A 243 1.10 -9.26 26.44
C ALA A 243 1.69 -8.45 25.29
N SER A 244 2.86 -8.87 24.80
CA SER A 244 3.44 -8.32 23.58
C SER A 244 2.70 -8.88 22.36
N GLU A 245 2.32 -8.00 21.44
CA GLU A 245 1.48 -8.35 20.29
C GLU A 245 2.02 -7.75 19.00
N THR A 246 2.20 -8.58 17.97
CA THR A 246 2.59 -8.12 16.63
C THR A 246 1.38 -8.03 15.73
N MET A 247 1.21 -6.88 15.07
CA MET A 247 0.14 -6.60 14.13
C MET A 247 0.69 -6.37 12.73
N ILE A 248 0.09 -7.03 11.74
CA ILE A 248 0.48 -6.91 10.33
C ILE A 248 -0.63 -6.15 9.59
N PHE A 249 -0.25 -5.04 8.99
CA PHE A 249 -1.16 -4.13 8.27
C PHE A 249 -1.10 -4.30 6.76
N HIS A 250 -0.03 -4.92 6.25
CA HIS A 250 0.15 -5.13 4.83
C HIS A 250 0.35 -6.61 4.51
N SER A 251 -0.58 -7.18 3.73
CA SER A 251 -0.60 -8.60 3.36
C SER A 251 0.75 -9.12 2.86
N MET A 252 1.42 -8.39 1.96
CA MET A 252 2.71 -8.80 1.40
C MET A 252 3.84 -8.95 2.43
N ALA A 253 3.66 -8.44 3.64
CA ALA A 253 4.65 -8.52 4.72
C ALA A 253 4.26 -9.48 5.84
N ASP A 254 3.15 -10.20 5.69
CA ASP A 254 2.82 -11.29 6.58
C ASP A 254 3.85 -12.43 6.41
N PRO A 255 4.64 -12.77 7.44
CA PRO A 255 5.62 -13.86 7.37
C PRO A 255 4.97 -15.21 7.08
N GLN A 256 3.69 -15.37 7.44
CA GLN A 256 2.91 -16.58 7.16
C GLN A 256 2.26 -16.57 5.77
N ARG A 257 2.44 -15.48 5.00
CA ARG A 257 1.95 -15.40 3.64
C ARG A 257 2.60 -16.49 2.80
N ARG A 258 1.77 -17.45 2.37
CA ARG A 258 2.15 -18.35 1.27
C ARG A 258 2.50 -17.49 0.05
N ALA A 259 3.67 -17.74 -0.54
CA ALA A 259 4.12 -17.04 -1.73
C ALA A 259 2.97 -16.98 -2.76
N THR A 260 2.79 -15.82 -3.38
CA THR A 260 1.77 -15.69 -4.43
C THR A 260 2.08 -16.74 -5.49
N ALA A 261 1.05 -17.45 -5.97
CA ALA A 261 1.18 -18.45 -7.03
C ALA A 261 2.22 -18.00 -8.07
N SER A 262 3.39 -18.63 -8.03
CA SER A 262 4.49 -18.30 -8.93
C SER A 262 4.11 -18.73 -10.33
N ALA A 263 4.45 -17.91 -11.32
CA ALA A 263 4.34 -18.26 -12.72
C ALA A 263 5.51 -19.13 -13.19
N GLY A 264 6.40 -19.57 -12.30
CA GLY A 264 7.61 -20.34 -12.61
C GLY A 264 7.45 -21.80 -12.23
N GLY A 265 8.07 -22.70 -13.00
CA GLY A 265 8.07 -24.14 -12.73
C GLY A 265 6.76 -24.86 -13.09
N ILE A 266 5.88 -24.22 -13.88
CA ILE A 266 4.64 -24.83 -14.33
C ILE A 266 4.88 -25.47 -15.70
N ASN A 267 4.66 -26.77 -15.81
CA ASN A 267 4.73 -27.49 -17.08
C ASN A 267 3.48 -27.22 -17.92
N ILE A 268 3.64 -26.46 -19.00
CA ILE A 268 2.55 -26.16 -19.92
C ILE A 268 2.58 -27.18 -21.07
N PRO A 269 1.53 -28.02 -21.23
CA PRO A 269 1.42 -28.92 -22.36
C PRO A 269 1.07 -28.12 -23.63
N LEU A 270 1.88 -28.26 -24.68
CA LEU A 270 1.63 -27.65 -25.98
C LEU A 270 1.01 -28.67 -26.93
N HIS A 271 0.37 -28.16 -27.99
CA HIS A 271 0.00 -28.99 -29.14
C HIS A 271 1.26 -29.47 -29.88
N ALA A 272 1.11 -30.49 -30.73
CA ALA A 272 2.21 -31.01 -31.54
C ALA A 272 2.81 -29.95 -32.49
N ASP A 273 2.04 -28.92 -32.84
CA ASP A 273 2.48 -27.76 -33.63
C ASP A 273 3.19 -26.67 -32.81
N GLY A 274 3.34 -26.88 -31.49
CA GLY A 274 3.97 -25.94 -30.55
C GLY A 274 3.06 -24.82 -30.07
N THR A 275 1.76 -24.83 -30.39
CA THR A 275 0.82 -23.80 -29.93
C THR A 275 0.27 -24.10 -28.53
N SER A 276 -0.03 -23.05 -27.77
CA SER A 276 -0.59 -23.17 -26.41
C SER A 276 -2.09 -22.90 -26.32
N SER A 277 -2.71 -22.43 -27.41
CA SER A 277 -4.13 -22.04 -27.46
C SER A 277 -5.07 -23.24 -27.27
N VAL A 278 -6.23 -23.01 -26.68
CA VAL A 278 -7.21 -24.06 -26.37
C VAL A 278 -8.14 -24.27 -27.57
N THR A 279 -8.26 -25.51 -28.04
CA THR A 279 -9.19 -25.88 -29.12
C THR A 279 -10.64 -25.90 -28.64
N ASP A 280 -11.62 -25.96 -29.55
CA ASP A 280 -13.03 -26.03 -29.15
C ASP A 280 -13.35 -27.30 -28.34
N GLN A 281 -12.72 -28.42 -28.69
CA GLN A 281 -12.90 -29.70 -27.98
C GLN A 281 -12.29 -29.66 -26.58
N GLU A 282 -11.09 -29.10 -26.43
CA GLU A 282 -10.48 -28.88 -25.12
C GLU A 282 -11.29 -27.91 -24.28
N TRP A 283 -11.80 -26.85 -24.91
CA TRP A 283 -12.62 -25.85 -24.24
C TRP A 283 -13.91 -26.46 -23.68
N GLN A 284 -14.58 -27.36 -24.39
CA GLN A 284 -15.77 -28.05 -23.89
C GLN A 284 -15.51 -28.83 -22.59
N MET A 285 -14.30 -29.38 -22.41
CA MET A 285 -13.90 -30.07 -21.18
C MET A 285 -13.50 -29.09 -20.06
N ILE A 286 -12.89 -27.96 -20.42
CA ILE A 286 -12.37 -26.96 -19.47
C ILE A 286 -13.45 -26.00 -18.97
N GLU A 287 -14.41 -25.64 -19.82
CA GLU A 287 -15.44 -24.65 -19.53
C GLU A 287 -16.21 -24.92 -18.23
N PRO A 288 -16.61 -26.16 -17.90
CA PRO A 288 -17.28 -26.46 -16.63
C PRO A 288 -16.41 -26.20 -15.38
N ILE A 289 -15.09 -26.40 -15.48
CA ILE A 289 -14.10 -26.08 -14.43
C ILE A 289 -14.00 -24.56 -14.30
N LEU A 290 -13.87 -23.91 -15.45
CA LEU A 290 -13.84 -22.46 -15.66
C LEU A 290 -15.04 -21.73 -15.03
N THR A 291 -16.22 -22.33 -15.22
CA THR A 291 -17.53 -21.70 -15.12
C THR A 291 -18.49 -22.53 -14.30
N PRO A 292 -18.29 -22.58 -12.97
CA PRO A 292 -19.26 -23.22 -12.10
C PRO A 292 -20.62 -22.52 -12.22
N LYS A 293 -21.67 -23.32 -12.44
CA LYS A 293 -23.05 -22.90 -12.79
C LYS A 293 -23.73 -21.95 -11.79
N PHE A 294 -23.18 -21.78 -10.58
CA PHE A 294 -23.77 -20.97 -9.50
C PHE A 294 -23.33 -19.49 -9.47
N ASN A 295 -22.38 -19.07 -10.33
CA ASN A 295 -21.92 -17.69 -10.35
C ASN A 295 -22.64 -16.87 -11.43
N ALA A 296 -23.84 -16.38 -11.10
CA ALA A 296 -24.60 -15.40 -11.89
C ALA A 296 -24.00 -13.97 -11.89
N GLN A 297 -22.72 -13.82 -11.52
CA GLN A 297 -22.02 -12.54 -11.69
C GLN A 297 -21.82 -12.30 -13.18
N LYS A 298 -22.11 -11.06 -13.62
CA LYS A 298 -21.95 -10.60 -14.99
C LYS A 298 -20.49 -10.88 -15.43
N ILE A 299 -20.29 -11.95 -16.19
CA ILE A 299 -18.98 -12.33 -16.72
C ILE A 299 -18.62 -11.29 -17.79
N ILE A 300 -17.70 -10.39 -17.48
CA ILE A 300 -17.32 -9.27 -18.38
C ILE A 300 -16.39 -9.77 -19.50
N HIS A 301 -15.58 -10.80 -19.24
CA HIS A 301 -14.55 -11.29 -20.15
C HIS A 301 -14.73 -12.77 -20.49
N SER A 302 -14.46 -13.13 -21.74
CA SER A 302 -14.40 -14.53 -22.16
C SER A 302 -13.29 -15.26 -21.40
N ARG A 303 -13.67 -16.28 -20.62
CA ARG A 303 -12.72 -17.11 -19.85
C ARG A 303 -11.75 -17.86 -20.74
N ARG A 304 -12.20 -18.26 -21.94
CA ARG A 304 -11.33 -18.90 -22.93
C ARG A 304 -10.21 -17.97 -23.36
N HIS A 305 -10.54 -16.73 -23.70
CA HIS A 305 -9.55 -15.75 -24.11
C HIS A 305 -8.57 -15.41 -22.98
N LEU A 306 -9.05 -15.35 -21.73
CA LEU A 306 -8.17 -15.20 -20.56
C LEU A 306 -7.24 -16.41 -20.43
N LEU A 307 -7.76 -17.62 -20.57
CA LEU A 307 -6.96 -18.85 -20.49
C LEU A 307 -5.90 -18.92 -21.60
N ASP A 308 -6.26 -18.65 -22.86
CA ASP A 308 -5.33 -18.64 -23.98
C ASP A 308 -4.17 -17.65 -23.75
N ALA A 309 -4.49 -16.45 -23.27
CA ALA A 309 -3.51 -15.42 -22.96
C ALA A 309 -2.59 -15.81 -21.79
N ILE A 310 -3.14 -16.46 -20.76
CA ILE A 310 -2.36 -16.99 -19.63
C ILE A 310 -1.44 -18.12 -20.09
N LEU A 311 -1.94 -19.09 -20.88
CA LEU A 311 -1.14 -20.19 -21.40
C LEU A 311 -0.01 -19.68 -22.30
N LEU A 312 -0.29 -18.74 -23.19
CA LEU A 312 0.72 -18.10 -24.03
C LEU A 312 1.79 -17.39 -23.20
N LYS A 313 1.38 -16.64 -22.17
CA LYS A 313 2.31 -15.96 -21.25
C LYS A 313 3.25 -16.94 -20.57
N LEU A 314 2.74 -18.09 -20.14
CA LEU A 314 3.48 -19.09 -19.38
C LEU A 314 4.40 -19.92 -20.28
N SER A 315 3.93 -20.31 -21.47
CA SER A 315 4.71 -21.10 -22.43
C SER A 315 5.83 -20.31 -23.10
N SER A 316 5.57 -19.05 -23.50
CA SER A 316 6.54 -18.24 -24.25
C SER A 316 7.43 -17.37 -23.36
N GLY A 317 7.04 -17.14 -22.10
CA GLY A 317 7.76 -16.26 -21.18
C GLY A 317 7.69 -14.76 -21.53
N ILE A 318 6.90 -14.35 -22.53
CA ILE A 318 6.73 -12.92 -22.92
C ILE A 318 6.30 -12.05 -21.74
N TRP A 319 6.60 -10.75 -21.74
CA TRP A 319 6.10 -9.86 -20.69
C TRP A 319 4.57 -9.77 -20.74
N TRP A 320 3.90 -9.69 -19.59
CA TRP A 320 2.43 -9.52 -19.52
C TRP A 320 1.93 -8.34 -20.36
N ALA A 321 2.73 -7.26 -20.45
CA ALA A 321 2.44 -6.09 -21.27
C ALA A 321 2.45 -6.33 -22.79
N LYS A 322 3.03 -7.45 -23.24
CA LYS A 322 3.09 -7.85 -24.66
C LYS A 322 2.13 -8.99 -25.00
N VAL A 323 1.40 -9.51 -24.01
CA VAL A 323 0.39 -10.56 -24.25
C VAL A 323 -0.77 -9.92 -25.02
N PRO A 324 -1.24 -10.50 -26.14
CA PRO A 324 -2.41 -10.00 -26.84
C PRO A 324 -3.65 -10.05 -25.93
N THR A 325 -4.17 -8.89 -25.53
CA THR A 325 -5.17 -8.85 -24.46
C THR A 325 -6.64 -8.80 -24.91
N LYS A 326 -6.98 -8.92 -26.21
CA LYS A 326 -8.38 -9.01 -26.72
C LYS A 326 -9.44 -8.18 -25.94
N GLY A 327 -9.09 -6.97 -25.48
CA GLY A 327 -9.97 -6.06 -24.72
C GLY A 327 -9.98 -6.18 -23.18
N PHE A 328 -9.17 -7.02 -22.54
CA PHE A 328 -8.98 -7.04 -21.08
C PHE A 328 -7.70 -6.31 -20.64
N SER A 329 -7.64 -5.88 -19.37
CA SER A 329 -6.43 -5.26 -18.83
C SER A 329 -5.40 -6.32 -18.41
N ILE A 330 -4.12 -5.92 -18.34
CA ILE A 330 -3.04 -6.78 -17.83
C ILE A 330 -3.31 -7.18 -16.37
N SER A 331 -3.91 -6.27 -15.60
CA SER A 331 -4.29 -6.52 -14.20
C SER A 331 -5.31 -7.65 -14.11
N ASP A 332 -6.29 -7.68 -15.01
CA ASP A 332 -7.31 -8.75 -15.06
C ASP A 332 -6.67 -10.11 -15.33
N LEU A 333 -5.74 -10.20 -16.30
CA LEU A 333 -5.01 -11.44 -16.58
C LEU A 333 -4.23 -11.94 -15.37
N SER A 334 -3.41 -11.08 -14.78
CA SER A 334 -2.56 -11.47 -13.66
C SER A 334 -3.39 -11.88 -12.45
N TRP A 335 -4.48 -11.16 -12.19
CA TRP A 335 -5.41 -11.47 -11.10
C TRP A 335 -6.16 -12.79 -11.35
N THR A 336 -6.69 -13.00 -12.56
CA THR A 336 -7.39 -14.23 -12.93
C THR A 336 -6.50 -15.45 -12.81
N PHE A 337 -5.26 -15.39 -13.32
CA PHE A 337 -4.30 -16.48 -13.17
C PHE A 337 -4.05 -16.83 -11.70
N ARG A 338 -3.74 -15.81 -10.88
CA ARG A 338 -3.50 -16.00 -9.44
C ARG A 338 -4.70 -16.64 -8.77
N ARG A 339 -5.91 -16.13 -9.06
CA ARG A 339 -7.16 -16.66 -8.51
C ARG A 339 -7.35 -18.13 -8.89
N TRP A 340 -7.27 -18.48 -10.17
CA TRP A 340 -7.43 -19.87 -10.62
C TRP A 340 -6.38 -20.80 -10.04
N LYS A 341 -5.15 -20.34 -9.85
CA LYS A 341 -4.09 -21.15 -9.24
C LYS A 341 -4.30 -21.31 -7.73
N THR A 342 -4.73 -20.28 -7.03
CA THR A 342 -5.07 -20.35 -5.59
C THR A 342 -6.30 -21.22 -5.32
N GLU A 343 -7.30 -21.17 -6.19
CA GLU A 343 -8.51 -22.01 -6.11
C GLU A 343 -8.28 -23.44 -6.63
N GLY A 344 -7.08 -23.78 -7.12
CA GLY A 344 -6.74 -25.10 -7.69
C GLY A 344 -7.37 -25.38 -9.06
N LEU A 345 -8.18 -24.45 -9.60
CA LEU A 345 -8.83 -24.59 -10.91
C LEU A 345 -7.82 -24.67 -12.05
N PHE A 346 -6.73 -23.91 -11.97
CA PHE A 346 -5.71 -23.93 -13.02
C PHE A 346 -5.01 -25.30 -13.11
N ASP A 347 -4.85 -26.00 -11.98
CA ASP A 347 -4.24 -27.33 -11.96
C ASP A 347 -5.15 -28.39 -12.57
N GLN A 348 -6.46 -28.31 -12.31
CA GLN A 348 -7.46 -29.15 -12.99
C GLN A 348 -7.48 -28.90 -14.50
N VAL A 349 -7.33 -27.65 -14.93
CA VAL A 349 -7.21 -27.31 -16.36
C VAL A 349 -5.94 -27.93 -16.96
N LEU A 350 -4.80 -27.84 -16.28
CA LEU A 350 -3.57 -28.48 -16.77
C LEU A 350 -3.69 -30.00 -16.84
N GLU A 351 -4.43 -30.64 -15.94
CA GLU A 351 -4.69 -32.09 -16.00
C GLU A 351 -5.48 -32.46 -17.27
N VAL A 352 -6.54 -31.73 -17.58
CA VAL A 352 -7.33 -31.91 -18.82
C VAL A 352 -6.47 -31.69 -20.06
N LEU A 353 -5.64 -30.64 -20.05
CA LEU A 353 -4.74 -30.35 -21.17
C LEU A 353 -3.63 -31.41 -21.32
N ASN A 354 -3.10 -31.96 -20.23
CA ASN A 354 -2.11 -33.04 -20.27
C ASN A 354 -2.70 -34.34 -20.82
N ALA A 355 -3.95 -34.66 -20.47
CA ALA A 355 -4.64 -35.84 -20.98
C ALA A 355 -4.94 -35.72 -22.48
N SER A 356 -5.39 -34.55 -22.93
CA SER A 356 -5.72 -34.30 -24.34
C SER A 356 -4.50 -34.12 -25.25
N ARG A 357 -3.39 -33.57 -24.73
CA ARG A 357 -2.15 -33.29 -25.47
C ARG A 357 -1.03 -34.28 -25.14
N SER A 358 -1.37 -35.55 -24.92
CA SER A 358 -0.42 -36.58 -24.42
C SER A 358 0.88 -36.70 -25.22
N ASN A 359 0.85 -36.40 -26.53
CA ASN A 359 2.00 -36.46 -27.45
C ASN A 359 2.70 -35.12 -27.68
N GLY A 360 2.25 -34.04 -27.04
CA GLY A 360 2.78 -32.70 -27.25
C GLY A 360 4.03 -32.39 -26.41
N PRO A 361 4.90 -31.46 -26.86
CA PRO A 361 6.03 -31.00 -26.06
C PRO A 361 5.56 -30.26 -24.81
N ARG A 362 6.35 -30.33 -23.75
CA ARG A 362 6.11 -29.61 -22.50
C ARG A 362 7.13 -28.49 -22.36
N VAL A 363 6.64 -27.31 -22.02
CA VAL A 363 7.50 -26.16 -21.73
C VAL A 363 7.30 -25.75 -20.28
N GLU A 364 8.40 -25.73 -19.54
CA GLU A 364 8.42 -25.22 -18.18
C GLU A 364 8.35 -23.70 -18.19
N SER A 365 7.39 -23.14 -17.46
CA SER A 365 7.21 -21.70 -17.38
C SER A 365 8.37 -21.04 -16.63
N ILE A 366 8.92 -19.97 -17.21
CA ILE A 366 10.06 -19.25 -16.63
C ILE A 366 9.56 -18.02 -15.88
N THR A 367 9.92 -17.89 -14.60
CA THR A 367 9.82 -16.62 -13.88
C THR A 367 10.98 -15.69 -14.27
N ARG A 368 10.67 -14.62 -14.99
CA ARG A 368 11.60 -13.48 -15.13
C ARG A 368 11.24 -12.41 -14.09
N ILE A 369 12.14 -12.17 -13.15
CA ILE A 369 12.11 -10.97 -12.28
C ILE A 369 12.97 -9.91 -12.99
N GLY A 370 12.33 -8.91 -13.60
CA GLY A 370 13.02 -7.89 -14.39
C GLY A 370 13.56 -8.39 -15.74
N ASN A 371 14.74 -7.89 -16.15
CA ASN A 371 15.35 -8.13 -17.47
C ASN A 371 16.34 -9.32 -17.51
N LYS A 372 16.47 -10.11 -16.45
CA LYS A 372 17.35 -11.29 -16.44
C LYS A 372 16.53 -12.60 -16.25
N PRO A 373 16.84 -13.66 -17.02
CA PRO A 373 16.36 -15.00 -16.68
C PRO A 373 17.07 -15.48 -15.41
N VAL A 374 16.30 -15.97 -14.43
CA VAL A 374 16.84 -16.70 -13.28
C VAL A 374 16.69 -18.19 -13.60
N MET A 375 17.82 -18.89 -13.71
CA MET A 375 17.86 -20.35 -13.78
C MET A 375 17.82 -20.90 -12.36
N VAL A 376 17.08 -21.99 -12.15
CA VAL A 376 16.95 -22.65 -10.85
C VAL A 376 18.32 -23.15 -10.38
N GLY A 377 18.85 -22.58 -9.29
CA GLY A 377 20.13 -22.98 -8.71
C GLY A 377 20.81 -21.93 -7.82
N GLU A 378 20.55 -20.63 -8.03
CA GLU A 378 21.03 -19.60 -7.12
C GLU A 378 20.05 -19.41 -5.97
N LYS A 379 20.41 -19.97 -4.80
CA LYS A 379 19.82 -19.57 -3.53
C LYS A 379 20.09 -18.08 -3.32
N ALA A 380 19.03 -17.29 -3.11
CA ALA A 380 19.09 -16.00 -2.43
C ALA A 380 18.95 -16.22 -0.93
#